data_AF-A0A947ZBN6-F1
#
_entry.id   AF-A0A947ZBN6-F1
#
_cell.length_a   1.000
_cell.length_b   1.000
_cell.length_c   1.000
_cell.angle_alpha   90.00
_cell.angle_beta   90.00
_cell.angle_gamma   90.00
#
_symmetry.space_group_name_H-M   'P 1'
#
loop_
_entity.id
_entity.type
_entity.pdbx_description
1 polymer ?
#
loop_
_entity_poly.entity_id
_entity_poly.type
_entity_poly.pdbx_seq_one_letter_code
_entity_poly.pdbx_strand_id
1 'polypeptide(L)'
;MSKYPRIEKEMEPIERYNVEKSSCPHWAKVENSALELPLKEILPHLGDLTPINHTMTEEEKLAIIQREFDRLYDPCHLVRNNLETLDSVEVVRSIREVLNR
;
A
#
# COMPACT_ATOMS: atom_id res chain seq x y z
N MET A 1 32.43 8.68 -4.73
CA MET A 1 32.27 10.16 -4.66
C MET A 1 30.94 10.49 -5.31
N SER A 2 29.92 10.91 -4.54
CA SER A 2 28.59 11.29 -5.07
C SER A 2 28.74 12.49 -6.01
N LYS A 3 28.04 12.46 -7.15
CA LYS A 3 28.15 13.50 -8.20
C LYS A 3 27.49 14.83 -7.83
N TYR A 4 26.69 14.91 -6.75
CA TYR A 4 26.03 16.17 -6.35
C TYR A 4 25.82 16.29 -4.82
N PRO A 5 26.87 16.64 -4.06
CA PRO A 5 26.81 16.63 -2.59
C PRO A 5 26.01 17.78 -1.95
N ARG A 6 25.49 18.74 -2.74
CA ARG A 6 24.86 19.97 -2.21
C ARG A 6 23.33 19.93 -2.16
N ILE A 7 22.66 19.05 -2.90
CA ILE A 7 21.19 19.02 -3.00
C ILE A 7 20.60 17.92 -2.09
N GLU A 8 21.38 16.88 -1.77
CA GLU A 8 20.94 15.76 -0.93
C GLU A 8 20.62 16.16 0.53
N LYS A 9 21.03 17.35 1.01
CA LYS A 9 20.77 17.77 2.40
C LYS A 9 19.41 18.44 2.61
N GLU A 10 18.73 18.88 1.55
CA GLU A 10 17.48 19.66 1.62
C GLU A 10 16.27 18.92 1.02
N MET A 11 16.47 17.74 0.45
CA MET A 11 15.38 16.96 -0.13
C MET A 11 14.55 16.27 0.95
N GLU A 12 13.22 16.37 0.82
CA GLU A 12 12.25 15.63 1.61
C GLU A 12 12.45 14.10 1.43
N PRO A 13 12.14 13.28 2.45
CA PRO A 13 12.39 11.83 2.42
C PRO A 13 11.79 11.12 1.19
N ILE A 14 10.62 11.57 0.73
CA ILE A 14 9.90 11.00 -0.43
C ILE A 14 10.64 11.31 -1.73
N GLU A 15 11.24 12.48 -1.86
CA GLU A 15 11.97 12.86 -3.07
C GLU A 15 13.27 12.06 -3.19
N ARG A 16 13.96 11.81 -2.07
CA ARG A 16 15.15 10.95 -2.05
C ARG A 16 14.82 9.53 -2.44
N TYR A 17 13.72 8.99 -1.91
CA TYR A 17 13.22 7.67 -2.27
C TYR A 17 12.93 7.57 -3.78
N ASN A 18 12.29 8.59 -4.38
CA ASN A 18 11.98 8.60 -5.81
C ASN A 18 13.23 8.71 -6.70
N VAL A 19 14.25 9.43 -6.26
CA VAL A 19 15.53 9.55 -6.98
C VAL A 19 16.33 8.25 -6.91
N GLU A 20 16.48 7.66 -5.72
CA GLU A 20 17.13 6.35 -5.55
C GLU A 20 16.41 5.25 -6.33
N LYS A 21 15.07 5.29 -6.33
CA LYS A 21 14.24 4.49 -7.22
C LYS A 21 14.64 4.77 -8.66
N SER A 22 14.50 5.96 -9.22
CA SER A 22 14.86 6.21 -10.64
C SER A 22 16.28 5.75 -11.11
N SER A 23 17.25 5.56 -10.20
CA SER A 23 18.65 5.24 -10.50
C SER A 23 18.99 3.75 -10.70
N CYS A 24 18.21 2.80 -10.17
CA CYS A 24 18.60 1.38 -10.12
C CYS A 24 17.84 0.44 -11.10
N PRO A 25 18.35 0.04 -12.28
CA PRO A 25 17.58 -0.74 -13.26
C PRO A 25 17.07 -2.14 -12.78
N HIS A 26 17.48 -2.61 -11.60
CA HIS A 26 17.03 -3.87 -11.02
C HIS A 26 15.61 -3.81 -10.40
N TRP A 27 15.19 -2.71 -9.73
CA TRP A 27 13.85 -2.65 -9.12
C TRP A 27 12.73 -2.55 -10.17
N ALA A 28 13.03 -2.04 -11.37
CA ALA A 28 12.07 -1.96 -12.47
C ALA A 28 11.58 -3.36 -12.93
N LYS A 29 12.34 -4.43 -12.67
CA LYS A 29 11.95 -5.81 -12.97
C LYS A 29 11.22 -6.52 -11.82
N VAL A 30 11.34 -6.02 -10.59
CA VAL A 30 10.72 -6.62 -9.41
C VAL A 30 9.31 -6.06 -9.18
N GLU A 31 9.00 -4.88 -9.73
CA GLU A 31 7.73 -4.19 -9.46
C GLU A 31 6.48 -4.74 -10.18
N ASN A 32 6.59 -5.70 -11.10
CA ASN A 32 5.41 -6.12 -11.89
C ASN A 32 5.14 -7.63 -11.95
N SER A 33 5.86 -8.49 -11.23
CA SER A 33 5.57 -9.93 -11.25
C SER A 33 5.07 -10.48 -9.90
N ALA A 34 5.40 -9.83 -8.78
CA ALA A 34 5.03 -10.31 -7.44
C ALA A 34 3.77 -9.62 -6.85
N LEU A 35 3.28 -8.55 -7.47
CA LEU A 35 2.11 -7.77 -7.00
C LEU A 35 0.85 -7.97 -7.88
N GLU A 36 0.91 -8.81 -8.91
CA GLU A 36 -0.22 -9.03 -9.84
C GLU A 36 -1.33 -9.97 -9.31
N LEU A 37 -1.16 -10.58 -8.14
CA LEU A 37 -2.23 -11.32 -7.43
C LEU A 37 -2.19 -10.87 -5.96
N PRO A 38 -3.28 -10.60 -5.22
CA PRO A 38 -4.73 -10.73 -5.46
C PRO A 38 -5.48 -9.37 -5.36
N LEU A 39 -4.78 -8.23 -5.43
CA LEU A 39 -5.38 -6.89 -5.32
C LEU A 39 -6.50 -6.69 -6.35
N LYS A 40 -6.35 -7.28 -7.53
CA LYS A 40 -7.30 -7.19 -8.65
C LYS A 40 -8.67 -7.80 -8.34
N GLU A 41 -8.74 -8.79 -7.45
CA GLU A 41 -9.99 -9.46 -7.04
C GLU A 41 -10.67 -8.77 -5.84
N ILE A 42 -9.95 -7.95 -5.08
CA ILE A 42 -10.52 -7.19 -3.94
C ILE A 42 -11.20 -5.91 -4.44
N LEU A 43 -10.70 -5.31 -5.54
CA LEU A 43 -11.27 -4.12 -6.18
C LEU A 43 -12.79 -4.17 -6.40
N PRO A 44 -13.41 -5.26 -6.92
CA PRO A 44 -14.87 -5.32 -7.08
C PRO A 44 -15.62 -5.31 -5.74
N HIS A 45 -14.98 -5.70 -4.64
CA HIS A 45 -15.61 -5.78 -3.31
C HIS A 45 -15.36 -4.54 -2.44
N LEU A 46 -14.50 -3.62 -2.88
CA LEU A 46 -14.26 -2.35 -2.18
C LEU A 46 -15.36 -1.33 -2.44
N GLY A 47 -16.11 -1.47 -3.53
CA GLY A 47 -17.07 -0.46 -4.00
C GLY A 47 -16.38 0.86 -4.34
N ASP A 48 -17.17 1.92 -4.51
CA ASP A 48 -16.62 3.25 -4.72
C ASP A 48 -16.05 3.79 -3.41
N LEU A 49 -14.73 3.95 -3.37
CA LEU A 49 -14.03 4.63 -2.29
C LEU A 49 -14.07 6.14 -2.52
N THR A 50 -14.30 6.88 -1.45
CA THR A 50 -14.30 8.33 -1.52
C THR A 50 -12.87 8.83 -1.72
N PRO A 51 -12.58 9.60 -2.79
CA PRO A 51 -11.24 10.07 -3.07
C PRO A 51 -10.80 11.09 -2.03
N ILE A 52 -9.52 11.03 -1.67
CA ILE A 52 -8.87 11.95 -0.74
C ILE A 52 -7.94 12.86 -1.52
N ASN A 53 -8.10 14.17 -1.37
CA ASN A 53 -7.34 15.18 -2.09
C ASN A 53 -6.38 15.93 -1.16
N HIS A 54 -5.26 16.42 -1.69
CA HIS A 54 -4.27 17.19 -0.93
C HIS A 54 -4.81 18.53 -0.43
N THR A 55 -5.86 19.07 -1.09
CA THR A 55 -6.54 20.32 -0.75
C THR A 55 -7.44 20.22 0.49
N MET A 56 -7.78 19.01 0.93
CA MET A 56 -8.59 18.77 2.13
C MET A 56 -7.75 18.97 3.39
N THR A 57 -8.38 19.47 4.45
CA THR A 57 -7.78 19.53 5.80
C THR A 57 -7.46 18.13 6.32
N GLU A 58 -6.54 18.02 7.28
CA GLU A 58 -6.20 16.72 7.85
C GLU A 58 -7.41 16.05 8.51
N GLU A 59 -8.25 16.83 9.18
CA GLU A 59 -9.48 16.38 9.82
C GLU A 59 -10.48 15.82 8.81
N GLU A 60 -10.66 16.48 7.66
CA GLU A 60 -11.54 15.98 6.59
C GLU A 60 -11.02 14.67 5.99
N LYS A 61 -9.70 14.56 5.79
CA LYS A 61 -9.08 13.32 5.31
C LYS A 61 -9.32 12.19 6.30
N LEU A 62 -9.07 12.44 7.59
CA LEU A 62 -9.28 11.47 8.66
C LEU A 62 -10.74 11.07 8.78
N ALA A 63 -11.69 12.01 8.66
CA ALA A 63 -13.12 11.71 8.69
C ALA A 63 -13.55 10.80 7.53
N ILE A 64 -13.02 11.03 6.32
CA ILE A 64 -13.26 10.17 5.17
C ILE A 64 -12.67 8.78 5.41
N ILE A 65 -11.41 8.70 5.85
CA ILE A 65 -10.75 7.41 6.13
C ILE A 65 -11.54 6.63 7.17
N GLN A 66 -11.92 7.26 8.28
CA GLN A 66 -12.66 6.60 9.35
C GLN A 66 -14.00 6.06 8.85
N ARG A 67 -14.74 6.87 8.09
CA ARG A 67 -16.03 6.45 7.53
C ARG A 67 -15.90 5.26 6.59
N GLU A 68 -14.94 5.28 5.66
CA GLU A 68 -14.73 4.16 4.74
C GLU A 68 -14.19 2.93 5.47
N PHE A 69 -13.34 3.12 6.50
CA PHE A 69 -12.87 2.04 7.35
C PHE A 69 -14.03 1.35 8.06
N ASP A 70 -14.91 2.11 8.73
CA ASP A 70 -16.06 1.56 9.45
C ASP A 70 -16.99 0.78 8.49
N ARG A 71 -17.19 1.28 7.26
CA ARG A 71 -17.95 0.59 6.21
C ARG A 71 -17.33 -0.75 5.83
N LEU A 72 -16.02 -0.75 5.54
CA LEU A 72 -15.31 -1.94 5.06
C LEU A 72 -15.06 -2.98 6.16
N TYR A 73 -15.05 -2.53 7.42
CA TYR A 73 -14.85 -3.35 8.61
C TYR A 73 -16.17 -3.82 9.25
N ASP A 74 -17.31 -3.60 8.60
CA ASP A 74 -18.58 -4.17 9.02
C ASP A 74 -18.49 -5.72 9.05
N PRO A 75 -19.04 -6.41 10.09
CA PRO A 75 -18.97 -7.87 10.20
C PRO A 75 -19.56 -8.65 9.02
N CYS A 76 -20.50 -8.06 8.28
CA CYS A 76 -21.10 -8.68 7.11
C CYS A 76 -20.32 -8.35 5.82
N HIS A 77 -19.28 -7.52 5.89
CA HIS A 77 -18.55 -7.06 4.72
C HIS A 77 -17.53 -8.10 4.23
N LEU A 78 -17.56 -8.40 2.92
CA LEU A 78 -16.69 -9.40 2.31
C LEU A 78 -15.20 -9.08 2.47
N VAL A 79 -14.83 -7.80 2.44
CA VAL A 79 -13.42 -7.37 2.65
C VAL A 79 -12.92 -7.77 4.03
N ARG A 80 -13.71 -7.57 5.09
CA ARG A 80 -13.34 -8.01 6.44
C ARG A 80 -13.27 -9.53 6.54
N ASN A 81 -14.27 -10.23 6.01
CA ASN A 81 -14.30 -11.70 6.04
C ASN A 81 -13.08 -12.31 5.33
N ASN A 82 -12.69 -11.77 4.18
CA ASN A 82 -11.50 -12.21 3.46
C ASN A 82 -10.20 -11.90 4.22
N LEU A 83 -10.14 -10.77 4.92
CA LEU A 83 -8.99 -10.40 5.75
C LEU A 83 -8.84 -11.33 6.96
N GLU A 84 -9.94 -11.60 7.68
CA GLU A 84 -9.94 -12.46 8.87
C GLU A 84 -9.69 -13.94 8.53
N THR A 85 -10.09 -14.39 7.34
CA THR A 85 -9.86 -15.76 6.87
C THR A 85 -8.54 -15.93 6.10
N LEU A 86 -7.77 -14.86 5.92
CA LEU A 86 -6.52 -14.90 5.14
C LEU A 86 -5.51 -15.92 5.68
N ASP A 87 -5.45 -16.09 7.00
CA ASP A 87 -4.55 -17.05 7.65
C ASP A 87 -4.98 -18.52 7.46
N SER A 88 -6.21 -18.74 7.02
CA SER A 88 -6.69 -20.06 6.60
C SER A 88 -6.16 -20.46 5.22
N VAL A 89 -5.61 -19.50 4.45
CA VAL A 89 -4.99 -19.77 3.16
C VAL A 89 -3.56 -20.26 3.36
N GLU A 90 -3.32 -21.53 3.03
CA GLU A 90 -2.05 -22.21 3.25
C GLU A 90 -0.83 -21.46 2.67
N VAL A 91 -0.98 -20.86 1.50
CA VAL A 91 0.08 -20.08 0.84
C VAL A 91 0.46 -18.86 1.68
N VAL A 92 -0.53 -18.12 2.19
CA VAL A 92 -0.27 -16.93 3.01
C VAL A 92 0.38 -17.31 4.34
N ARG A 93 -0.09 -18.40 4.96
CA ARG A 93 0.52 -18.95 6.17
C ARG A 93 1.99 -19.30 5.95
N SER A 94 2.30 -19.97 4.84
CA SER A 94 3.66 -20.39 4.49
C SER A 94 4.59 -19.19 4.27
N ILE A 95 4.13 -18.15 3.56
CA ILE A 95 4.90 -16.93 3.33
C ILE A 95 5.16 -16.20 4.65
N ARG A 96 4.16 -16.05 5.51
CA ARG A 96 4.30 -15.37 6.81
C ARG A 96 5.28 -16.09 7.73
N GLU A 97 5.25 -17.42 7.75
CA GLU A 97 6.18 -18.23 8.54
C GLU A 97 7.63 -18.05 8.10
N VAL A 98 7.87 -17.89 6.79
CA VAL A 98 9.22 -17.62 6.26
C VAL A 98 9.70 -16.22 6.61
N LEU A 99 8.82 -15.21 6.56
CA LEU A 99 9.18 -13.81 6.82
C LEU A 99 9.37 -13.48 8.31
N ASN A 100 8.72 -14.23 9.21
CA ASN A 100 8.84 -14.03 10.66
C ASN A 100 9.99 -14.82 11.31
N ARG A 101 10.99 -15.26 10.51
CA ARG A 101 12.24 -15.90 10.98
C ARG A 101 13.38 -14.90 11.06
#